data_AF-A0AAU1ASX2-F1
#
_entry.id   AF-A0AAU1ASX2-F1
#
_cell.length_a   1.000
_cell.length_b   1.000
_cell.length_c   1.000
_cell.angle_alpha   90.00
_cell.angle_beta   90.00
_cell.angle_gamma   90.00
#
_symmetry.space_group_name_H-M   'P 1'
#
loop_
_entity.id
_entity.type
_entity.pdbx_description
1 polymer ?
#
loop_
_entity_poly.entity_id
_entity_poly.type
_entity_poly.pdbx_seq_one_letter_code
_entity_poly.pdbx_strand_id
1 'polypeptide(L)'
;MLIALLAVLGVNLIVIVFYAVVVYGRKRWVTKRPGAFRGTIRVASGEIDGLRPKWSRGYGRWVRDILIWTKRPFLFRNTLVPADGLEQQRPARQDEIKRLGKQPTVIRLKADDAIAEVAAKEEDTALLLGPYRQPLDPDARHPATPTTT
;
A
#
# COMPACT_ATOMS: atom_id res chain seq x y z
N MET A 1 -0.11 -44.98 25.96
CA MET A 1 -0.36 -43.57 26.33
C MET A 1 0.72 -42.64 25.76
N LEU A 2 2.01 -42.84 26.05
CA LEU A 2 3.11 -42.00 25.56
C LEU A 2 3.19 -41.88 24.02
N ILE A 3 3.07 -42.99 23.29
CA ILE A 3 3.14 -43.01 21.81
C ILE A 3 1.97 -42.23 21.18
N ALA A 4 0.76 -42.37 21.74
CA ALA A 4 -0.40 -41.60 21.29
C ALA A 4 -0.23 -40.11 21.56
N LEU A 5 0.33 -39.74 22.72
CA LEU A 5 0.63 -38.36 23.07
C LEU A 5 1.68 -37.73 22.12
N LEU A 6 2.73 -38.49 21.81
CA LEU A 6 3.78 -38.10 20.86
C LEU A 6 3.24 -37.97 19.44
N ALA A 7 2.35 -38.86 19.01
CA ALA A 7 1.70 -38.78 17.70
C ALA A 7 0.81 -37.52 17.60
N VAL A 8 -0.04 -37.25 18.60
CA VAL A 8 -0.89 -36.05 18.64
C VAL A 8 -0.05 -34.77 18.68
N LEU A 9 1.01 -34.75 19.49
CA LEU A 9 1.91 -33.61 19.60
C LEU A 9 2.70 -33.38 18.30
N GLY A 10 3.18 -34.45 17.67
CA GLY A 10 3.88 -34.41 16.39
C GLY A 10 3.01 -33.89 15.25
N VAL A 11 1.75 -34.35 15.16
CA VAL A 11 0.78 -33.84 14.18
C VAL A 11 0.50 -32.36 14.42
N ASN A 12 0.29 -31.95 15.67
CA ASN A 12 0.05 -30.54 15.98
C ASN A 12 1.25 -29.66 15.61
N LEU A 13 2.46 -30.10 15.93
CA LEU A 13 3.69 -29.39 15.59
C LEU A 13 3.86 -29.26 14.07
N ILE A 14 3.61 -30.33 13.30
CA ILE A 14 3.68 -30.29 11.84
C ILE A 14 2.65 -29.32 11.26
N VAL A 15 1.43 -29.30 11.78
CA VAL A 15 0.39 -28.36 11.34
C VAL A 15 0.80 -26.91 11.62
N ILE A 16 1.39 -26.62 12.79
CA ILE A 16 1.89 -25.28 13.12
C ILE A 16 3.03 -24.88 12.19
N VAL A 17 4.00 -25.77 11.95
CA VAL A 17 5.13 -25.50 11.05
C VAL A 17 4.63 -25.27 9.62
N PHE A 18 3.73 -26.10 9.11
CA PHE A 18 3.15 -25.95 7.79
C PHE A 18 2.40 -24.61 7.66
N TYR A 19 1.56 -24.28 8.65
CA TYR A 19 0.86 -23.00 8.71
C TYR A 19 1.84 -21.82 8.70
N ALA A 20 2.91 -21.89 9.49
CA ALA A 20 3.96 -20.88 9.50
C ALA A 20 4.61 -20.73 8.12
N VAL A 21 5.04 -21.83 7.49
CA VAL A 21 5.66 -21.81 6.15
C VAL A 21 4.75 -21.16 5.12
N VAL A 22 3.45 -21.51 5.09
CA VAL A 22 2.48 -20.92 4.15
C VAL A 22 2.31 -19.42 4.40
N VAL A 23 2.12 -18.99 5.66
CA VAL A 23 1.92 -17.58 6.01
C VAL A 23 3.17 -16.75 5.73
N TYR A 24 4.35 -17.23 6.11
CA TYR A 24 5.62 -16.53 5.85
C TYR A 24 5.98 -16.52 4.36
N GLY A 25 5.71 -17.61 3.63
CA GLY A 25 5.86 -17.69 2.19
C GLY A 25 4.98 -16.66 1.47
N ARG A 26 3.68 -16.63 1.79
CA ARG A 26 2.74 -15.64 1.25
C ARG A 26 3.18 -14.21 1.59
N LYS A 27 3.58 -13.97 2.84
CA LYS A 27 4.07 -12.66 3.30
C LYS A 27 5.28 -12.20 2.51
N ARG A 28 6.28 -13.06 2.34
CA ARG A 28 7.47 -12.75 1.53
C ARG A 28 7.09 -12.50 0.09
N TRP A 29 6.22 -13.31 -0.49
CA TRP A 29 5.86 -13.17 -1.90
C TRP A 29 5.13 -11.86 -2.18
N VAL A 30 4.19 -11.45 -1.32
CA VAL A 30 3.50 -10.16 -1.43
C VAL A 30 4.45 -8.99 -1.17
N THR A 31 5.31 -9.09 -0.14
CA THR A 31 6.22 -7.99 0.24
C THR A 31 7.34 -7.79 -0.79
N LYS A 32 7.80 -8.86 -1.45
CA LYS A 32 8.90 -8.82 -2.42
C LYS A 32 8.46 -8.51 -3.85
N ARG A 33 7.16 -8.25 -4.10
CA ARG A 33 6.73 -7.92 -5.46
C ARG A 33 7.30 -6.56 -5.88
N PRO A 34 7.87 -6.45 -7.10
CA PRO A 34 8.32 -5.16 -7.61
C PRO A 34 7.13 -4.19 -7.68
N GLY A 35 7.35 -2.96 -7.23
CA GLY A 35 6.33 -1.92 -7.16
C GLY A 35 5.41 -1.97 -5.93
N ALA A 36 5.67 -2.87 -4.97
CA ALA A 36 4.97 -2.87 -3.70
C ALA A 36 5.62 -1.89 -2.71
N PHE A 37 4.80 -1.08 -2.03
CA PHE A 37 5.25 -0.18 -0.97
C PHE A 37 4.51 -0.47 0.34
N ARG A 38 5.13 -0.11 1.46
CA ARG A 38 4.50 -0.25 2.77
C ARG A 38 3.78 1.04 3.14
N GLY A 39 2.53 0.93 3.57
CA GLY A 39 1.74 2.11 3.90
C GLY A 39 0.61 1.90 4.90
N THR A 40 -0.17 2.96 5.06
CA THR A 40 -1.51 2.94 5.67
C THR A 40 -2.54 3.50 4.71
N ILE A 41 -3.74 2.95 4.71
CA ILE A 41 -4.88 3.46 3.95
C ILE A 41 -6.07 3.73 4.86
N ARG A 42 -6.86 4.76 4.56
CA ARG A 42 -8.18 5.00 5.12
C ARG A 42 -9.13 5.52 4.05
N VAL A 43 -10.43 5.37 4.29
CA VAL A 43 -11.46 6.08 3.52
C VAL A 43 -11.68 7.44 4.18
N ALA A 44 -11.52 8.52 3.43
CA ALA A 44 -11.77 9.88 3.90
C ALA A 44 -13.23 10.30 3.69
N SER A 45 -13.83 9.86 2.58
CA SER A 45 -15.23 10.09 2.24
C SER A 45 -15.76 8.94 1.39
N GLY A 46 -17.07 8.69 1.41
CA GLY A 46 -17.73 7.59 0.70
C GLY A 46 -17.48 6.22 1.33
N GLU A 47 -17.73 5.17 0.55
CA GLU A 47 -17.55 3.78 0.96
C GLU A 47 -16.73 3.02 -0.09
N ILE A 48 -15.72 2.28 0.36
CA ILE A 48 -14.90 1.41 -0.48
C ILE A 48 -14.87 0.05 0.19
N ASP A 49 -15.31 -0.99 -0.52
CA ASP A 49 -15.42 -2.33 0.05
C ASP A 49 -14.08 -2.82 0.62
N GLY A 50 -14.11 -3.35 1.85
CA GLY A 50 -12.94 -3.83 2.57
C GLY A 50 -12.03 -2.76 3.19
N LEU A 51 -12.25 -1.47 2.89
CA LEU A 51 -11.58 -0.36 3.59
C LEU A 51 -12.43 0.18 4.74
N ARG A 52 -11.80 0.96 5.61
CA ARG A 52 -12.45 1.59 6.75
C ARG A 52 -12.06 3.06 6.83
N PRO A 53 -12.87 3.90 7.48
CA PRO A 53 -12.51 5.30 7.76
C PRO A 53 -11.28 5.45 8.66
N LYS A 54 -10.94 4.38 9.41
CA LYS A 54 -9.75 4.33 10.27
C LYS A 54 -8.53 3.85 9.49
N TRP A 55 -7.39 4.52 9.71
CA TRP A 55 -6.08 4.09 9.20
C TRP A 55 -5.81 2.61 9.45
N SER A 56 -5.62 1.88 8.36
CA SER A 56 -5.31 0.46 8.38
C SER A 56 -3.96 0.21 7.69
N ARG A 57 -3.16 -0.68 8.28
CA ARG A 57 -1.81 -0.98 7.77
C ARG A 57 -1.87 -2.03 6.68
N GLY A 58 -1.02 -1.88 5.68
CA GLY A 58 -0.98 -2.79 4.55
C GLY A 58 0.22 -2.57 3.66
N TYR A 59 0.10 -3.11 2.47
CA TYR A 59 1.01 -2.90 1.35
C TYR A 59 0.19 -2.46 0.16
N GLY A 60 0.62 -1.39 -0.50
CA GLY A 60 0.02 -0.93 -1.75
C GLY A 60 0.86 -1.39 -2.92
N ARG A 61 0.21 -1.63 -4.07
CA ARG A 61 0.87 -1.82 -5.36
C ARG A 61 -0.05 -1.31 -6.45
N TRP A 62 0.51 -0.52 -7.35
CA TRP A 62 -0.22 -0.07 -8.54
C TRP A 62 -0.22 -1.14 -9.63
N VAL A 63 -1.37 -1.33 -10.25
CA VAL A 63 -1.53 -2.03 -11.52
C VAL A 63 -2.33 -1.09 -12.41
N ARG A 64 -1.62 -0.38 -13.29
CA ARG A 64 -2.17 0.76 -14.05
C ARG A 64 -2.72 1.82 -13.08
N ASP A 65 -4.00 2.14 -13.21
CA ASP A 65 -4.84 3.04 -12.45
C ASP A 65 -5.50 2.38 -11.22
N ILE A 66 -5.29 1.08 -10.99
CA ILE A 66 -5.87 0.36 -9.85
C ILE A 66 -4.81 0.19 -8.75
N LEU A 67 -5.08 0.75 -7.57
CA LEU A 67 -4.29 0.50 -6.37
C LEU A 67 -4.76 -0.80 -5.70
N ILE A 68 -3.91 -1.81 -5.73
CA ILE A 68 -4.12 -3.06 -5.00
C ILE A 68 -3.60 -2.88 -3.58
N TRP A 69 -4.51 -2.90 -2.61
CA TRP A 69 -4.17 -2.82 -1.19
C TRP A 69 -4.25 -4.17 -0.50
N THR A 70 -3.14 -4.64 0.04
CA THR A 70 -3.08 -5.90 0.80
C THR A 70 -3.02 -5.64 2.30
N LYS A 71 -4.05 -6.06 3.05
CA LYS A 71 -4.19 -5.76 4.48
C LYS A 71 -3.31 -6.63 5.38
N ARG A 72 -2.65 -6.04 6.38
CA ARG A 72 -1.92 -6.75 7.44
C ARG A 72 -2.85 -7.24 8.56
N PRO A 73 -2.48 -8.31 9.32
CA PRO A 73 -1.20 -9.02 9.30
C PRO A 73 -1.14 -10.22 8.34
N PHE A 74 -2.29 -10.79 7.95
CA PHE A 74 -2.33 -12.07 7.26
C PHE A 74 -2.23 -12.00 5.73
N LEU A 75 -2.38 -10.81 5.12
CA LEU A 75 -2.19 -10.60 3.68
C LEU A 75 -3.09 -11.50 2.79
N PHE A 76 -4.22 -11.94 3.34
CA PHE A 76 -5.23 -12.74 2.62
C PHE A 76 -6.24 -11.87 1.88
N ARG A 77 -6.43 -10.63 2.32
CA ARG A 77 -7.43 -9.71 1.75
C ARG A 77 -6.73 -8.65 0.92
N ASN A 78 -7.02 -8.70 -0.38
CA ASN A 78 -6.69 -7.65 -1.32
C ASN A 78 -7.95 -6.83 -1.54
N THR A 79 -7.82 -5.52 -1.34
CA THR A 79 -8.82 -4.56 -1.74
C THR A 79 -8.34 -3.89 -3.02
N LEU A 80 -9.22 -3.81 -4.01
CA LEU A 80 -8.96 -3.07 -5.24
C LEU A 80 -9.53 -1.67 -5.04
N VAL A 81 -8.71 -0.66 -5.26
CA VAL A 81 -9.12 0.74 -5.22
C VAL A 81 -8.87 1.29 -6.63
N PRO A 82 -9.89 1.32 -7.49
CA PRO A 82 -9.81 2.04 -8.76
C PRO A 82 -9.50 3.51 -8.44
N ALA A 83 -8.47 4.07 -9.05
CA ALA A 83 -8.15 5.48 -8.89
C ALA A 83 -8.51 6.21 -10.17
N ASP A 84 -9.48 7.12 -10.09
CA ASP A 84 -9.85 7.98 -11.22
C ASP A 84 -8.90 9.18 -11.31
N GLY A 85 -8.25 9.53 -10.21
CA GLY A 85 -7.32 10.63 -10.16
C GLY A 85 -6.66 10.84 -8.81
N LEU A 86 -5.59 11.63 -8.83
CA LEU A 86 -4.93 12.17 -7.65
C LEU A 86 -5.50 13.55 -7.36
N GLU A 87 -6.19 13.71 -6.22
CA GLU A 87 -6.73 15.01 -5.80
C GLU A 87 -5.66 15.87 -5.11
N GLN A 88 -4.85 15.25 -4.26
CA GLN A 88 -3.89 15.99 -3.43
C GLN A 88 -2.73 15.10 -3.01
N GLN A 89 -1.54 15.69 -2.97
CA GLN A 89 -0.38 15.16 -2.27
C GLN A 89 0.01 16.12 -1.14
N ARG A 90 0.23 15.60 0.07
CA ARG A 90 0.69 16.40 1.21
C ARG A 90 1.57 15.59 2.15
N PRO A 91 2.47 16.22 2.91
CA PRO A 91 3.07 15.55 4.07
C PRO A 91 1.99 15.21 5.11
N ALA A 92 2.18 14.09 5.81
CA ALA A 92 1.36 13.72 6.95
C ALA A 92 1.54 14.75 8.07
N ARG A 93 0.45 15.06 8.79
CA ARG A 93 0.57 15.90 9.98
C ARG A 93 1.30 15.13 11.08
N GLN A 94 1.93 15.86 12.00
CA GLN A 94 2.56 15.27 13.18
C GLN A 94 1.53 14.40 13.93
N ASP A 95 1.92 13.17 14.27
CA ASP A 95 1.09 12.16 14.95
C ASP A 95 -0.18 11.68 14.22
N GLU A 96 -0.45 12.13 12.99
CA GLU A 96 -1.59 11.65 12.20
C GLU A 96 -1.48 10.15 11.89
N ILE A 97 -0.25 9.68 11.64
CA ILE A 97 0.00 8.31 11.18
C ILE A 97 1.14 7.67 11.98
N LYS A 98 0.79 6.66 12.79
CA LYS A 98 1.76 5.95 13.61
C LYS A 98 2.51 4.86 12.82
N ARG A 99 3.84 4.85 12.93
CA ARG A 99 4.78 3.82 12.43
C ARG A 99 5.04 3.81 10.91
N LEU A 100 5.08 4.98 10.27
CA LEU A 100 5.53 5.18 8.88
C LEU A 100 6.81 6.05 8.74
N GLY A 101 7.57 6.23 9.82
CA GLY A 101 8.78 7.06 9.80
C GLY A 101 8.51 8.51 10.19
N LYS A 102 9.52 9.38 9.99
CA LYS A 102 9.52 10.77 10.49
C LYS A 102 8.64 11.71 9.66
N GLN A 103 8.60 11.55 8.34
CA GLN A 103 7.85 12.41 7.42
C GLN A 103 7.10 11.55 6.38
N PRO A 104 5.98 10.89 6.74
CA PRO A 104 5.21 10.15 5.76
C PRO A 104 4.55 11.08 4.74
N THR A 105 4.47 10.63 3.49
CA THR A 105 3.70 11.31 2.43
C THR A 105 2.30 10.73 2.39
N VAL A 106 1.29 11.59 2.32
CA VAL A 106 -0.14 11.23 2.17
C VAL A 106 -0.62 11.69 0.80
N ILE A 107 -1.31 10.81 0.09
CA ILE A 107 -2.04 11.13 -1.13
C ILE A 107 -3.54 10.93 -0.91
N ARG A 108 -4.35 11.76 -1.59
CA ARG A 108 -5.80 11.61 -1.73
C ARG A 108 -6.10 11.13 -3.13
N LEU A 109 -6.66 9.93 -3.21
CA LEU A 109 -7.10 9.31 -4.44
C LEU A 109 -8.62 9.40 -4.51
N LYS A 110 -9.12 9.85 -5.65
CA LYS A 110 -10.54 9.70 -5.99
C LYS A 110 -10.77 8.28 -6.52
N ALA A 111 -11.79 7.62 -5.99
CA ALA A 111 -12.16 6.25 -6.33
C ALA A 111 -13.69 6.18 -6.44
N ASP A 112 -14.21 6.28 -7.66
CA ASP A 112 -15.63 6.44 -7.97
C ASP A 112 -16.23 7.63 -7.19
N ASP A 113 -17.19 7.35 -6.30
CA ASP A 113 -17.85 8.32 -5.41
C ASP A 113 -17.16 8.45 -4.03
N ALA A 114 -16.00 7.81 -3.85
CA ALA A 114 -15.25 7.79 -2.61
C ALA A 114 -13.88 8.46 -2.72
N ILE A 115 -13.34 8.85 -1.57
CA ILE A 115 -11.98 9.41 -1.45
C ILE A 115 -11.18 8.49 -0.54
N ALA A 116 -10.13 7.89 -1.09
CA ALA A 116 -9.16 7.09 -0.35
C ALA A 116 -7.94 7.93 0.00
N GLU A 117 -7.54 7.94 1.27
CA GLU A 117 -6.26 8.48 1.69
C GLU A 117 -5.25 7.36 1.90
N VAL A 118 -4.12 7.47 1.21
CA VAL A 118 -3.03 6.49 1.27
C VAL A 118 -1.77 7.21 1.72
N ALA A 119 -1.10 6.64 2.71
CA ALA A 119 0.16 7.16 3.20
C ALA A 119 1.26 6.12 3.09
N ALA A 120 2.44 6.55 2.66
CA ALA A 120 3.65 5.76 2.66
C ALA A 120 4.78 6.54 3.31
N LYS A 121 5.93 5.88 3.47
CA LYS A 121 7.15 6.57 3.84
C LYS A 121 7.58 7.53 2.72
N GLU A 122 8.35 8.54 3.06
CA GLU A 122 8.94 9.48 2.11
C GLU A 122 9.74 8.77 1.00
N GLU A 123 10.58 7.80 1.38
CA GLU A 123 11.38 6.96 0.46
C GLU A 123 10.54 6.18 -0.56
N ASP A 124 9.28 5.89 -0.21
CA ASP A 124 8.33 5.16 -1.05
C ASP A 124 7.40 6.10 -1.83
N THR A 125 7.58 7.43 -1.79
CA THR A 125 6.67 8.40 -2.43
C THR A 125 6.51 8.17 -3.93
N ALA A 126 7.59 7.81 -4.62
CA ALA A 126 7.53 7.49 -6.05
C ALA A 126 6.66 6.26 -6.33
N LEU A 127 6.71 5.25 -5.45
CA LEU A 127 5.87 4.06 -5.54
C LEU A 127 4.43 4.35 -5.11
N LEU A 128 4.24 5.28 -4.16
CA LEU A 128 2.93 5.73 -3.69
C LEU A 128 2.16 6.46 -4.80
N LEU A 129 2.82 7.35 -5.54
CA LEU A 129 2.21 8.11 -6.64
C LEU A 129 1.90 7.24 -7.87
N GLY A 130 2.69 6.18 -8.11
CA GLY A 130 2.43 5.22 -9.18
C GLY A 130 2.25 5.89 -10.55
N PRO A 131 1.10 5.72 -11.22
CA PRO A 131 0.85 6.30 -12.55
C PRO A 131 0.73 7.84 -12.54
N TYR A 132 0.47 8.45 -11.37
CA TYR A 132 0.36 9.91 -11.22
C TYR A 132 1.70 10.57 -10.88
N ARG A 133 2.80 9.81 -10.96
CA ARG A 133 4.13 10.39 -10.93
C ARG A 133 4.28 11.26 -12.17
N GLN A 134 4.06 12.56 -12.02
CA GLN A 134 4.45 13.51 -13.05
C GLN A 134 5.94 13.31 -13.33
N PRO A 135 6.34 13.08 -14.58
CA PRO A 135 7.74 13.26 -14.95
C PRO A 135 8.11 14.68 -14.53
N LEU A 136 9.21 14.82 -13.78
CA LEU A 136 9.93 16.07 -13.78
C LEU A 136 10.31 16.31 -15.23
N ASP A 137 9.56 17.15 -15.94
CA ASP A 137 9.88 17.56 -17.30
C ASP A 137 11.21 18.33 -17.23
N PRO A 138 12.34 17.77 -17.70
CA PRO A 138 13.62 18.46 -17.69
C PRO A 138 13.63 19.63 -18.67
N ASP A 139 12.72 19.65 -19.64
CA ASP A 139 12.67 20.60 -20.77
C ASP A 139 11.80 21.84 -20.50
N ALA A 140 11.11 21.92 -19.36
CA ALA A 140 10.37 23.14 -18.97
C ALA A 140 11.29 24.35 -18.66
N ARG A 141 12.61 24.26 -18.91
CA ARG A 141 13.61 25.34 -18.79
C ARG A 141 14.02 25.98 -20.12
N HIS A 142 13.26 25.81 -21.20
CA HIS A 142 13.41 26.66 -22.38
C HIS A 142 12.16 27.52 -22.61
N PRO A 143 12.10 28.75 -22.07
CA PRO A 143 11.30 29.77 -22.71
C PRO A 143 11.86 29.96 -24.12
N ALA A 144 11.08 29.54 -25.12
CA ALA A 144 11.34 29.82 -26.52
C ALA A 144 11.67 31.31 -26.66
N THR A 145 12.90 31.60 -27.08
CA THR A 145 13.31 32.96 -27.40
C THR A 145 12.51 33.37 -28.64
N PRO A 146 11.74 34.47 -28.61
CA PRO A 146 11.08 34.94 -29.82
C PRO A 146 12.14 35.39 -30.82
N THR A 147 12.26 34.69 -31.93
CA THR A 147 13.03 35.12 -33.09
C THR A 147 12.27 36.24 -33.77
N THR A 148 12.70 37.47 -33.54
CA THR A 148 12.32 38.63 -34.35
C THR A 148 13.01 38.51 -35.70
N THR A 149 12.26 38.56 -36.79
CA THR A 149 12.73 38.91 -38.14
C THR A 149 11.77 39.94 -38.70
#